data_AF-A0A6J7ME26-F1
#
_entry.id   AF-A0A6J7ME26-F1
#
_cell.length_a   1.000
_cell.length_b   1.000
_cell.length_c   1.000
_cell.angle_alpha   90.00
_cell.angle_beta   90.00
_cell.angle_gamma   90.00
#
_symmetry.space_group_name_H-M   'P 1'
#
loop_
_entity.id
_entity.type
_entity.pdbx_description
1 polymer ?
#
loop_
_entity_poly.entity_id
_entity_poly.type
_entity_poly.pdbx_seq_one_letter_code
_entity_poly.pdbx_strand_id
1 'polypeptide(L)'
;MRILVAPDKFKATLTADQVCESIADALQKLGHVVDAMPLADGGDGTAAVVLRHGFDARTAPVVDGLGRSREGVIAWRGTDALIEMAQVCGLATVCDVPLDPWRASSLGLGLAARAARDAGAASITLALGGSASIDGGVGLLEGLGFAVLDRRGNPVSPDLVGMSQAASIEPIEIGGFWRVLVDVTSPLVGPLGAVRVFGPQKGLESRELGRVSAAMCRWAHLLERVFGVDVTQIAGGGAAGGVAAAAHAALGATIESGAEFIADLTSLRERVRAADVVVTGEGAFDEQTFSGKAPGLVISIAREIGRPVYVVAGVTEWPEADWRSRGVAGVVTCSDAAGSPELARREPRRWLDTSASRLAQGFGPALGAVD
;
A
#
# COMPACT_ATOMS: atom_id res chain seq x y z
N MET A 1 21.28 -20.42 -14.09
CA MET A 1 19.97 -19.78 -14.40
C MET A 1 20.00 -18.35 -13.93
N ARG A 2 19.34 -17.46 -14.65
CA ARG A 2 19.05 -16.10 -14.23
C ARG A 2 17.69 -16.07 -13.54
N ILE A 3 17.65 -15.58 -12.30
CA ILE A 3 16.45 -15.55 -11.47
C ILE A 3 16.11 -14.11 -11.16
N LEU A 4 14.88 -13.71 -11.42
CA LEU A 4 14.33 -12.46 -10.89
C LEU A 4 13.74 -12.75 -9.51
N VAL A 5 14.21 -12.05 -8.49
CA VAL A 5 13.65 -12.08 -7.13
C VAL A 5 12.90 -10.77 -6.92
N ALA A 6 11.57 -10.84 -6.93
CA ALA A 6 10.69 -9.69 -6.82
C ALA A 6 9.61 -9.84 -5.73
N PRO A 7 9.98 -9.87 -4.44
CA PRO A 7 9.04 -10.03 -3.32
C PRO A 7 8.50 -8.69 -2.82
N ASP A 8 7.38 -8.74 -2.10
CA ASP A 8 6.91 -7.68 -1.20
C ASP A 8 7.36 -7.97 0.24
N LYS A 9 7.13 -7.00 1.13
CA LYS A 9 7.39 -7.09 2.57
C LYS A 9 6.66 -8.26 3.23
N PHE A 10 7.26 -8.80 4.28
CA PHE A 10 6.57 -9.71 5.19
C PHE A 10 6.03 -8.85 6.33
N LYS A 11 4.74 -8.53 6.26
CA LYS A 11 4.07 -7.58 7.19
C LYS A 11 4.48 -7.84 8.64
N ALA A 12 4.82 -6.75 9.33
CA ALA A 12 5.29 -6.73 10.72
C ALA A 12 6.56 -7.57 11.03
N THR A 13 7.28 -8.07 10.02
CA THR A 13 8.42 -8.98 10.22
C THR A 13 9.67 -8.54 9.47
N LEU A 14 9.61 -8.38 8.14
CA LEU A 14 10.75 -7.99 7.29
C LEU A 14 10.29 -6.99 6.23
N THR A 15 11.14 -6.00 5.93
CA THR A 15 10.91 -5.10 4.79
C THR A 15 11.11 -5.85 3.47
N ALA A 16 10.56 -5.33 2.37
CA ALA A 16 10.76 -5.93 1.04
C ALA A 16 12.25 -6.10 0.69
N ASP A 17 13.07 -5.11 1.06
CA ASP A 17 14.53 -5.16 0.90
C ASP A 17 15.14 -6.35 1.63
N GLN A 18 14.80 -6.53 2.90
CA GLN A 18 15.35 -7.61 3.72
C GLN A 18 14.91 -8.99 3.20
N VAL A 19 13.67 -9.09 2.70
CA VAL A 19 13.16 -10.32 2.08
C VAL A 19 13.92 -10.61 0.78
N CYS A 20 14.06 -9.59 -0.06
CA CYS A 20 14.73 -9.70 -1.36
C CYS A 20 16.21 -10.07 -1.21
N GLU A 21 16.93 -9.42 -0.29
CA GLU A 21 18.33 -9.70 0.03
C GLU A 21 18.51 -11.14 0.51
N SER A 22 17.70 -11.60 1.48
CA SER A 22 17.78 -12.97 2.02
C SER A 22 17.56 -14.03 0.93
N ILE A 23 16.52 -13.86 0.10
CA ILE A 23 16.25 -14.79 -1.00
C ILE A 23 17.39 -14.74 -2.03
N ALA A 24 17.86 -13.55 -2.41
CA ALA A 24 18.93 -13.38 -3.37
C ALA A 24 20.23 -14.04 -2.91
N ASP A 25 20.65 -13.79 -1.66
CA ASP A 25 21.86 -14.37 -1.08
C ASP A 25 21.80 -15.90 -1.04
N ALA A 26 20.64 -16.47 -0.66
CA ALA A 26 20.45 -17.91 -0.65
C ALA A 26 20.59 -18.53 -2.04
N LEU A 27 20.00 -17.90 -3.06
CA LEU A 27 20.05 -18.38 -4.44
C LEU A 27 21.43 -18.18 -5.08
N GLN A 28 22.13 -17.08 -4.78
CA GLN A 28 23.49 -16.84 -5.25
C GLN A 28 24.49 -17.86 -4.68
N LYS A 29 24.34 -18.27 -3.41
CA LYS A 29 25.16 -19.33 -2.80
C LYS A 29 25.00 -20.68 -3.50
N LEU A 30 23.88 -20.90 -4.20
CA LEU A 30 23.62 -22.09 -5.02
C LEU A 30 24.14 -21.95 -6.47
N GLY A 31 24.79 -20.83 -6.81
CA GLY A 31 25.38 -20.60 -8.12
C GLY A 31 24.45 -19.97 -9.16
N HIS A 32 23.30 -19.42 -8.74
CA HIS A 32 22.39 -18.70 -9.63
C HIS A 32 22.82 -17.25 -9.83
N VAL A 33 22.48 -16.68 -11.00
CA VAL A 33 22.59 -15.24 -11.25
C VAL A 33 21.28 -14.60 -10.82
N VAL A 34 21.31 -13.69 -9.85
CA VAL A 34 20.08 -13.09 -9.30
C VAL A 34 19.96 -11.63 -9.70
N ASP A 35 18.79 -11.26 -10.24
CA ASP A 35 18.30 -9.90 -10.34
C ASP A 35 17.36 -9.64 -9.14
N ALA A 36 17.80 -8.83 -8.19
CA ALA A 36 17.08 -8.55 -6.94
C ALA A 36 16.28 -7.24 -7.08
N MET A 37 14.96 -7.33 -6.94
CA MET A 37 14.03 -6.23 -7.16
C MET A 37 12.92 -6.20 -6.08
N PRO A 38 13.17 -5.62 -4.89
CA PRO A 38 12.12 -5.49 -3.89
C PRO A 38 10.96 -4.64 -4.44
N LEU A 39 9.73 -5.11 -4.22
CA LEU A 39 8.51 -4.46 -4.69
C LEU A 39 7.73 -3.79 -3.55
N ALA A 40 6.73 -3.01 -3.94
CA ALA A 40 5.69 -2.46 -3.09
C ALA A 40 4.36 -2.44 -3.87
N ASP A 41 3.26 -2.30 -3.14
CA ASP A 41 1.88 -2.37 -3.66
C ASP A 41 1.17 -1.01 -3.68
N GLY A 42 1.89 0.09 -3.43
CA GLY A 42 1.32 1.45 -3.29
C GLY A 42 1.04 1.87 -1.86
N GLY A 43 1.24 0.96 -0.90
CA GLY A 43 1.16 1.23 0.53
C GLY A 43 2.53 1.42 1.18
N ASP A 44 2.69 0.82 2.35
CA ASP A 44 3.92 0.82 3.14
C ASP A 44 5.10 0.24 2.36
N GLY A 45 6.20 0.99 2.27
CA GLY A 45 7.43 0.62 1.56
C GLY A 45 7.57 1.19 0.14
N THR A 46 6.53 1.83 -0.40
CA THR A 46 6.54 2.46 -1.73
C THR A 46 7.62 3.53 -1.86
N ALA A 47 7.78 4.40 -0.86
CA ALA A 47 8.81 5.44 -0.80
C ALA A 47 10.22 4.85 -0.88
N ALA A 48 10.47 3.75 -0.16
CA ALA A 48 11.77 3.08 -0.19
C ALA A 48 12.10 2.53 -1.59
N VAL A 49 11.11 1.95 -2.28
CA VAL A 49 11.27 1.49 -3.66
C VAL A 49 11.55 2.68 -4.59
N VAL A 50 10.75 3.74 -4.58
CA VAL A 50 10.96 4.84 -5.54
C VAL A 50 12.28 5.58 -5.34
N LEU A 51 12.76 5.70 -4.09
CA LEU A 51 14.08 6.29 -3.79
C LEU A 51 15.23 5.51 -4.42
N ARG A 52 15.10 4.18 -4.55
CA ARG A 52 16.06 3.34 -5.30
C ARG A 52 15.99 3.54 -6.81
N HIS A 53 14.90 4.14 -7.29
CA HIS A 53 14.57 4.32 -8.71
C HIS A 53 14.61 5.80 -9.15
N GLY A 54 15.62 6.52 -8.67
CA GLY A 54 15.99 7.84 -9.16
C GLY A 54 15.19 9.00 -8.54
N PHE A 55 14.52 8.77 -7.41
CA PHE A 55 13.97 9.83 -6.58
C PHE A 55 14.95 10.18 -5.46
N ASP A 56 15.03 11.45 -5.11
CA ASP A 56 15.77 11.95 -3.95
C ASP A 56 14.83 12.18 -2.77
N ALA A 57 15.33 11.94 -1.55
CA ALA A 57 14.57 12.21 -0.34
C ALA A 57 14.65 13.70 0.03
N ARG A 58 13.49 14.32 0.28
CA ARG A 58 13.35 15.63 0.92
C ARG A 58 12.53 15.47 2.19
N THR A 59 12.65 16.40 3.13
CA THR A 59 11.83 16.41 4.35
C THR A 59 11.00 17.68 4.46
N ALA A 60 9.89 17.57 5.17
CA ALA A 60 9.05 18.70 5.54
C ALA A 60 8.49 18.50 6.96
N PRO A 61 8.26 19.58 7.72
CA PRO A 61 7.59 19.51 9.01
C PRO A 61 6.13 19.10 8.81
N VAL A 62 5.71 18.05 9.50
CA VAL A 62 4.36 17.48 9.46
C VAL A 62 3.95 17.01 10.86
N VAL A 63 2.80 16.33 10.94
CA VAL A 63 2.37 15.62 12.14
C VAL A 63 2.10 14.15 11.83
N ASP A 64 2.19 13.30 12.85
CA ASP A 64 1.74 11.91 12.74
C ASP A 64 0.21 11.77 12.82
N GLY A 65 -0.25 10.51 12.84
CA GLY A 65 -1.67 10.20 12.95
C GLY A 65 -2.36 10.76 14.19
N LEU A 66 -1.64 11.13 15.25
CA LEU A 66 -2.21 11.70 16.49
C LEU A 66 -1.87 13.19 16.68
N GLY A 67 -1.33 13.84 15.66
CA GLY A 67 -1.00 15.27 15.70
C GLY A 67 0.36 15.59 16.34
N ARG A 68 1.22 14.60 16.57
CA ARG A 68 2.56 14.82 17.14
C ARG A 68 3.52 15.29 16.04
N SER A 69 4.30 16.33 16.33
CA SER A 69 5.26 16.90 15.38
C SER A 69 6.31 15.89 14.92
N ARG A 70 6.62 15.89 13.62
CA ARG A 70 7.69 15.08 13.02
C ARG A 70 8.12 15.60 11.66
N GLU A 71 9.20 15.04 11.14
CA GLU A 71 9.60 15.23 9.75
C GLU A 71 9.00 14.15 8.86
N GLY A 72 8.28 14.55 7.82
CA GLY A 72 7.75 13.68 6.78
C GLY A 72 8.72 13.60 5.60
N VAL A 73 8.90 12.41 5.04
CA VAL A 73 9.71 12.20 3.84
C VAL A 73 8.85 12.40 2.59
N ILE A 74 9.39 13.16 1.64
CA ILE A 74 8.82 13.40 0.31
C ILE A 74 9.86 12.91 -0.70
N ALA A 75 9.54 11.87 -1.47
CA ALA A 75 10.39 11.40 -2.55
C ALA A 75 10.21 12.32 -3.76
N TRP A 76 11.30 12.79 -4.36
CA TRP A 76 11.27 13.83 -5.38
C TRP A 76 12.06 13.46 -6.63
N ARG A 77 11.50 13.66 -7.83
CA ARG A 77 12.21 13.53 -9.11
C ARG A 77 11.71 14.56 -10.11
N GLY A 78 12.58 15.49 -10.53
CA GLY A 78 12.19 16.57 -11.44
C GLY A 78 11.09 17.46 -10.83
N THR A 79 9.87 17.37 -11.35
CA THR A 79 8.67 18.06 -10.83
C THR A 79 7.66 17.11 -10.18
N ASP A 80 8.01 15.82 -10.05
CA ASP A 80 7.18 14.79 -9.44
C ASP A 80 7.53 14.65 -7.95
N ALA A 81 6.51 14.67 -7.10
CA ALA A 81 6.62 14.35 -5.69
C ALA A 81 5.78 13.11 -5.35
N LEU A 82 6.33 12.20 -4.56
CA LEU A 82 5.61 11.07 -4.00
C LEU A 82 5.67 11.11 -2.47
N ILE A 83 4.52 10.93 -1.83
CA ILE A 83 4.37 10.96 -0.39
C ILE A 83 3.70 9.67 0.05
N GLU A 84 4.34 8.93 0.94
CA GLU A 84 3.80 7.70 1.50
C GLU A 84 3.08 7.96 2.83
N MET A 85 1.79 7.65 2.88
CA MET A 85 0.97 7.88 4.08
C MET A 85 1.48 7.08 5.28
N ALA A 86 1.93 5.85 5.08
CA ALA A 86 2.41 4.98 6.16
C ALA A 86 3.58 5.63 6.93
N GLN A 87 4.49 6.28 6.21
CA GLN A 87 5.61 7.02 6.79
C GLN A 87 5.22 8.38 7.35
N VAL A 88 4.02 8.90 7.06
CA VAL A 88 3.59 10.22 7.53
C VAL A 88 2.66 10.11 8.75
N CYS A 89 1.52 9.47 8.56
CA CYS A 89 0.44 9.32 9.54
C CYS A 89 -0.14 7.88 9.52
N GLY A 90 0.74 6.89 9.33
CA GLY A 90 0.39 5.48 9.37
C GLY A 90 0.33 4.88 10.78
N LEU A 91 -0.19 3.65 10.90
CA LEU A 91 -0.25 2.89 12.15
C LEU A 91 1.13 2.74 12.82
N ALA A 92 2.19 2.55 12.02
CA ALA A 92 3.56 2.44 12.52
C ALA A 92 4.06 3.72 13.20
N THR A 93 3.48 4.88 12.86
CA THR A 93 3.86 6.16 13.48
C THR A 93 3.25 6.37 14.87
N VAL A 94 2.28 5.54 15.26
CA VAL A 94 1.49 5.67 16.51
C VAL A 94 1.38 4.34 17.27
N CYS A 95 2.24 3.36 16.96
CA CYS A 95 2.20 2.04 17.57
C CYS A 95 2.72 2.00 19.01
N ASP A 96 3.23 3.12 19.52
CA ASP A 96 3.71 3.29 20.89
C ASP A 96 2.57 3.56 21.90
N VAL A 97 1.35 3.77 21.43
CA VAL A 97 0.16 4.03 22.25
C VAL A 97 -1.03 3.16 21.80
N PRO A 98 -2.08 3.00 22.64
CA PRO A 98 -3.32 2.35 22.22
C PRO A 98 -3.94 3.04 21.00
N LEU A 99 -4.54 2.24 20.10
CA LEU A 99 -5.23 2.76 18.93
C LEU A 99 -6.38 3.69 19.32
N ASP A 100 -6.45 4.86 18.69
CA ASP A 100 -7.53 5.83 18.87
C ASP A 100 -8.06 6.28 17.49
N PRO A 101 -9.05 5.54 16.93
CA PRO A 101 -9.58 5.86 15.60
C PRO A 101 -10.35 7.18 15.55
N TRP A 102 -10.77 7.73 16.70
CA TRP A 102 -11.53 8.98 16.78
C TRP A 102 -10.64 10.20 16.57
N ARG A 103 -9.40 10.13 17.07
CA ARG A 103 -8.41 11.20 16.95
C ARG A 103 -7.39 10.97 15.83
N ALA A 104 -7.30 9.75 15.31
CA ALA A 104 -6.41 9.44 14.20
C ALA A 104 -6.75 10.29 12.96
N SER A 105 -5.74 10.95 12.40
CA SER A 105 -5.87 12.01 11.40
C SER A 105 -5.00 11.78 10.16
N SER A 106 -5.51 12.18 9.00
CA SER A 106 -4.74 12.28 7.75
C SER A 106 -4.03 13.63 7.56
N LEU A 107 -4.05 14.54 8.55
CA LEU A 107 -3.52 15.91 8.46
C LEU A 107 -2.07 15.97 8.00
N GLY A 108 -1.21 15.10 8.54
CA GLY A 108 0.20 15.04 8.16
C GLY A 108 0.41 14.84 6.66
N LEU A 109 -0.43 14.01 6.02
CA LEU A 109 -0.37 13.77 4.58
C LEU A 109 -0.70 15.04 3.80
N GLY A 110 -1.73 15.78 4.22
CA GLY A 110 -2.07 17.06 3.61
C GLY A 110 -0.97 18.10 3.77
N LEU A 111 -0.34 18.18 4.95
CA LEU A 111 0.80 19.08 5.19
C LEU A 111 2.00 18.74 4.30
N ALA A 112 2.33 17.46 4.15
CA ALA A 112 3.39 17.01 3.24
C ALA A 112 3.07 17.37 1.78
N ALA A 113 1.83 17.14 1.35
CA ALA A 113 1.38 17.44 0.00
C ALA A 113 1.39 18.94 -0.29
N ARG A 114 0.99 19.76 0.68
CA ARG A 114 1.10 21.22 0.61
C ARG A 114 2.56 21.65 0.49
N ALA A 115 3.44 21.12 1.34
CA ALA A 115 4.87 21.44 1.29
C ALA A 115 5.48 21.08 -0.08
N ALA A 116 5.11 19.92 -0.66
CA ALA A 116 5.57 19.54 -1.99
C ALA A 116 5.08 20.52 -3.08
N ARG A 117 3.79 20.88 -3.04
CA ARG A 117 3.17 21.83 -3.97
C ARG A 117 3.82 23.21 -3.88
N ASP A 118 3.96 23.73 -2.67
CA ASP A 118 4.52 25.06 -2.41
C ASP A 118 6.02 25.11 -2.79
N ALA A 119 6.70 23.96 -2.78
CA ALA A 119 8.06 23.78 -3.31
C ALA A 119 8.13 23.58 -4.84
N GLY A 120 7.00 23.66 -5.56
CA GLY A 120 6.93 23.63 -7.02
C GLY A 120 6.70 22.27 -7.66
N ALA A 121 6.17 21.28 -6.93
CA ALA A 121 5.75 20.01 -7.54
C ALA A 121 4.60 20.26 -8.53
N ALA A 122 4.75 19.76 -9.77
CA ALA A 122 3.71 19.82 -10.79
C ALA A 122 2.83 18.56 -10.78
N SER A 123 3.37 17.43 -10.30
CA SER A 123 2.63 16.20 -10.05
C SER A 123 2.88 15.71 -8.63
N ILE A 124 1.82 15.32 -7.93
CA ILE A 124 1.86 14.78 -6.58
C ILE A 124 1.16 13.42 -6.58
N THR A 125 1.91 12.39 -6.19
CA THR A 125 1.41 11.02 -6.01
C THR A 125 1.34 10.71 -4.51
N LEU A 126 0.16 10.34 -4.03
CA LEU A 126 -0.04 9.90 -2.65
C LEU A 126 -0.10 8.36 -2.63
N ALA A 127 0.89 7.73 -2.01
CA ALA A 127 0.90 6.29 -1.79
C ALA A 127 0.10 5.96 -0.53
N LEU A 128 -1.08 5.35 -0.71
CA LEU A 128 -2.07 5.12 0.34
C LEU A 128 -2.01 3.66 0.80
N GLY A 129 -1.51 3.46 2.01
CA GLY A 129 -1.54 2.20 2.72
C GLY A 129 -1.03 2.37 4.15
N GLY A 130 -1.31 1.39 5.02
CA GLY A 130 -0.86 1.43 6.41
C GLY A 130 -1.40 2.61 7.25
N SER A 131 -2.43 3.32 6.79
CA SER A 131 -3.04 4.49 7.45
C SER A 131 -3.46 4.22 8.90
N ALA A 132 -3.26 5.17 9.81
CA ALA A 132 -3.86 5.13 11.15
C ALA A 132 -5.32 5.58 11.18
N SER A 133 -5.70 6.53 10.31
CA SER A 133 -6.99 7.22 10.36
C SER A 133 -8.12 6.54 9.60
N ILE A 134 -9.35 6.90 9.93
CA ILE A 134 -10.55 6.61 9.13
C ILE A 134 -11.45 7.85 8.99
N ASP A 135 -10.79 8.97 8.82
CA ASP A 135 -11.32 10.33 8.86
C ASP A 135 -11.91 10.79 7.53
N GLY A 136 -12.08 9.90 6.56
CA GLY A 136 -12.66 10.23 5.25
C GLY A 136 -11.79 11.17 4.42
N GLY A 137 -10.53 11.41 4.81
CA GLY A 137 -9.66 12.41 4.18
C GLY A 137 -9.91 13.85 4.61
N VAL A 138 -10.70 14.11 5.66
CA VAL A 138 -10.88 15.48 6.18
C VAL A 138 -9.53 16.12 6.56
N GLY A 139 -8.63 15.37 7.21
CA GLY A 139 -7.29 15.84 7.56
C GLY A 139 -6.45 16.18 6.33
N LEU A 140 -6.49 15.37 5.27
CA LEU A 140 -5.83 15.66 3.98
C LEU A 140 -6.30 17.02 3.43
N LEU A 141 -7.61 17.25 3.39
CA LEU A 141 -8.19 18.48 2.84
C LEU A 141 -7.81 19.70 3.70
N GLU A 142 -7.97 19.64 5.02
CA GLU A 142 -7.54 20.73 5.91
C GLU A 142 -6.04 20.98 5.80
N GLY A 143 -5.26 19.89 5.71
CA GLY A 143 -3.82 19.90 5.50
C GLY A 143 -3.37 20.47 4.17
N LEU A 144 -4.26 20.59 3.17
CA LEU A 144 -4.04 21.27 1.89
C LEU A 144 -4.61 22.70 1.83
N GLY A 145 -5.47 23.06 2.78
CA GLY A 145 -5.98 24.42 2.99
C GLY A 145 -7.47 24.59 2.74
N PHE A 146 -8.21 23.52 2.53
CA PHE A 146 -9.67 23.56 2.53
C PHE A 146 -10.17 23.86 3.94
N ALA A 147 -11.22 24.67 4.07
CA ALA A 147 -11.92 24.83 5.34
C ALA A 147 -13.12 23.88 5.39
N VAL A 148 -13.14 22.97 6.35
CA VAL A 148 -14.28 22.08 6.59
C VAL A 148 -15.01 22.56 7.83
N LEU A 149 -16.29 22.88 7.70
CA LEU A 149 -17.07 23.57 8.74
C LEU A 149 -18.24 22.71 9.23
N ASP A 150 -18.57 22.84 10.51
CA ASP A 150 -19.75 22.27 11.14
C ASP A 150 -21.03 23.07 10.78
N ARG A 151 -22.19 22.64 11.30
CA ARG A 151 -23.48 23.31 11.05
C ARG A 151 -23.58 24.72 11.63
N ARG A 152 -22.66 25.11 12.51
CA ARG A 152 -22.57 26.43 13.14
C ARG A 152 -21.58 27.34 12.42
N GLY A 153 -20.90 26.84 11.38
CA GLY A 153 -19.87 27.57 10.64
C GLY A 153 -18.50 27.56 11.34
N ASN A 154 -18.27 26.70 12.34
CA ASN A 154 -16.96 26.57 12.99
C ASN A 154 -16.11 25.52 12.25
N PRO A 155 -14.78 25.71 12.18
CA PRO A 155 -13.87 24.66 11.72
C PRO A 155 -14.06 23.36 12.51
N VAL A 156 -14.06 22.23 11.81
CA VAL A 156 -14.07 20.91 12.44
C VAL A 156 -12.66 20.51 12.86
N SER A 157 -12.53 19.41 13.62
CA SER A 157 -11.23 18.79 13.84
C SER A 157 -10.80 17.96 12.61
N PRO A 158 -9.49 17.85 12.31
CA PRO A 158 -8.98 17.11 11.15
C PRO A 158 -9.00 15.58 11.36
N ASP A 159 -10.05 15.02 11.92
CA ASP A 159 -10.13 13.62 12.35
C ASP A 159 -11.54 13.03 12.15
N LEU A 160 -11.75 11.80 12.62
CA LEU A 160 -13.03 11.13 12.51
C LEU A 160 -14.17 11.87 13.24
N VAL A 161 -13.86 12.57 14.35
CA VAL A 161 -14.85 13.40 15.06
C VAL A 161 -15.30 14.54 14.15
N GLY A 162 -14.38 15.25 13.53
CA GLY A 162 -14.71 16.37 12.66
C GLY A 162 -15.38 15.95 11.36
N MET A 163 -14.94 14.86 10.73
CA MET A 163 -15.64 14.26 9.58
C MET A 163 -17.10 13.96 9.92
N SER A 164 -17.37 13.46 11.13
CA SER A 164 -18.73 13.14 11.59
C SER A 164 -19.62 14.38 11.79
N GLN A 165 -19.02 15.55 12.00
CA GLN A 165 -19.67 16.84 12.25
C GLN A 165 -19.74 17.75 11.01
N ALA A 166 -18.93 17.46 9.98
CA ALA A 166 -18.81 18.26 8.77
C ALA A 166 -20.17 18.50 8.10
N ALA A 167 -20.41 19.75 7.74
CA ALA A 167 -21.64 20.22 7.12
C ALA A 167 -21.41 21.01 5.83
N SER A 168 -20.25 21.65 5.68
CA SER A 168 -19.84 22.36 4.48
C SER A 168 -18.32 22.30 4.28
N ILE A 169 -17.88 22.49 3.04
CA ILE A 169 -16.48 22.57 2.65
C ILE A 169 -16.34 23.84 1.82
N GLU A 170 -15.38 24.70 2.14
CA GLU A 170 -15.00 25.82 1.29
C GLU A 170 -14.00 25.30 0.23
N PRO A 171 -14.41 25.22 -1.05
CA PRO A 171 -13.55 24.72 -2.09
C PRO A 171 -12.43 25.71 -2.38
N ILE A 172 -11.25 25.19 -2.67
CA ILE A 172 -10.11 25.96 -3.19
C ILE A 172 -9.69 25.39 -4.53
N GLU A 173 -9.12 26.22 -5.39
CA GLU A 173 -8.48 25.73 -6.60
C GLU A 173 -7.15 25.08 -6.25
N ILE A 174 -7.10 23.76 -6.41
CA ILE A 174 -5.88 22.95 -6.34
C ILE A 174 -5.39 22.74 -7.77
N GLY A 175 -4.25 23.36 -8.12
CA GLY A 175 -3.57 23.09 -9.39
C GLY A 175 -2.72 21.81 -9.35
N GLY A 176 -2.18 21.43 -10.51
CA GLY A 176 -1.26 20.29 -10.65
C GLY A 176 -1.96 18.95 -10.96
N PHE A 177 -1.15 17.93 -11.21
CA PHE A 177 -1.62 16.57 -11.48
C PHE A 177 -1.57 15.72 -10.21
N TRP A 178 -2.72 15.19 -9.81
CA TRP A 178 -2.83 14.39 -8.60
C TRP A 178 -3.06 12.92 -8.95
N ARG A 179 -2.37 12.05 -8.23
CA ARG A 179 -2.53 10.60 -8.29
C ARG A 179 -2.60 10.04 -6.88
N VAL A 180 -3.40 9.01 -6.67
CA VAL A 180 -3.34 8.17 -5.48
C VAL A 180 -3.06 6.73 -5.88
N LEU A 181 -2.11 6.09 -5.20
CA LEU A 181 -1.81 4.67 -5.37
C LEU A 181 -2.53 3.90 -4.28
N VAL A 182 -3.25 2.85 -4.66
CA VAL A 182 -4.00 1.99 -3.75
C VAL A 182 -3.67 0.52 -4.00
N ASP A 183 -3.77 -0.28 -2.94
CA ASP A 183 -3.54 -1.74 -2.91
C ASP A 183 -4.84 -2.54 -2.72
N VAL A 184 -6.00 -1.86 -2.68
CA VAL A 184 -7.33 -2.45 -2.43
C VAL A 184 -8.38 -1.87 -3.38
N THR A 185 -9.45 -2.64 -3.61
CA THR A 185 -10.60 -2.21 -4.43
C THR A 185 -11.81 -1.78 -3.60
N SER A 186 -11.74 -1.83 -2.27
CA SER A 186 -12.83 -1.46 -1.37
C SER A 186 -13.41 -0.07 -1.69
N PRO A 187 -14.74 0.06 -1.87
CA PRO A 187 -15.38 1.36 -2.06
C PRO A 187 -15.36 2.19 -0.76
N LEU A 188 -15.78 3.45 -0.83
CA LEU A 188 -15.83 4.32 0.34
C LEU A 188 -16.84 3.81 1.39
N VAL A 189 -18.03 3.43 0.93
CA VAL A 189 -19.17 3.06 1.78
C VAL A 189 -19.73 1.68 1.44
N GLY A 190 -20.65 1.18 2.28
CA GLY A 190 -21.32 -0.11 2.08
C GLY A 190 -20.68 -1.27 2.86
N PRO A 191 -21.13 -2.51 2.61
CA PRO A 191 -20.66 -3.70 3.33
C PRO A 191 -19.15 -3.95 3.21
N LEU A 192 -18.59 -3.65 2.04
CA LEU A 192 -17.16 -3.74 1.73
C LEU A 192 -16.45 -2.37 1.83
N GLY A 193 -17.11 -1.38 2.45
CA GLY A 193 -16.62 -0.02 2.55
C GLY A 193 -15.53 0.17 3.61
N ALA A 194 -14.84 1.31 3.54
CA ALA A 194 -13.69 1.63 4.38
C ALA A 194 -13.89 1.33 5.88
N VAL A 195 -15.05 1.74 6.42
CA VAL A 195 -15.40 1.60 7.85
C VAL A 195 -15.49 0.15 8.28
N ARG A 196 -16.17 -0.69 7.49
CA ARG A 196 -16.41 -2.08 7.87
C ARG A 196 -15.18 -2.96 7.66
N VAL A 197 -14.42 -2.71 6.60
CA VAL A 197 -13.24 -3.51 6.25
C VAL A 197 -12.02 -3.10 7.07
N PHE A 198 -11.75 -1.80 7.20
CA PHE A 198 -10.49 -1.32 7.80
C PHE A 198 -10.66 -0.65 9.16
N GLY A 199 -11.89 -0.36 9.60
CA GLY A 199 -12.16 0.21 10.92
C GLY A 199 -11.68 -0.67 12.09
N PRO A 200 -12.01 -1.98 12.12
CA PRO A 200 -11.65 -2.85 13.25
C PRO A 200 -10.15 -2.92 13.55
N GLN A 201 -9.32 -3.03 12.51
CA GLN A 201 -7.85 -3.04 12.67
C GLN A 201 -7.26 -1.69 13.13
N LYS A 202 -8.04 -0.61 13.06
CA LYS A 202 -7.68 0.73 13.56
C LYS A 202 -8.28 1.02 14.94
N GLY A 203 -8.93 0.03 15.56
CA GLY A 203 -9.49 0.12 16.90
C GLY A 203 -10.97 0.51 16.97
N LEU A 204 -11.71 0.58 15.85
CA LEU A 204 -13.16 0.80 15.92
C LEU A 204 -13.87 -0.45 16.48
N GLU A 205 -14.67 -0.25 17.51
CA GLU A 205 -15.45 -1.33 18.10
C GLU A 205 -16.66 -1.68 17.24
N SER A 206 -17.12 -2.94 17.29
CA SER A 206 -18.28 -3.42 16.52
C SER A 206 -19.54 -2.57 16.70
N ARG A 207 -19.77 -2.02 17.91
CA ARG A 207 -20.90 -1.13 18.21
C ARG A 207 -20.81 0.24 17.53
N GLU A 208 -19.61 0.65 17.12
CA GLU A 208 -19.36 1.96 16.51
C GLU A 208 -19.45 1.92 14.98
N LEU A 209 -19.26 0.74 14.37
CA LEU A 209 -19.24 0.57 12.91
C LEU A 209 -20.50 1.14 12.24
N GLY A 210 -21.68 0.96 12.84
CA GLY A 210 -22.93 1.50 12.31
C GLY A 210 -22.97 3.03 12.27
N ARG A 211 -22.62 3.69 13.39
CA ARG A 211 -22.62 5.17 13.46
C ARG A 211 -21.56 5.78 12.56
N VAL A 212 -20.37 5.19 12.49
CA VAL A 212 -19.26 5.68 11.66
C VAL A 212 -19.55 5.45 10.19
N SER A 213 -20.15 4.31 9.82
CA SER A 213 -20.58 4.06 8.43
C SER A 213 -21.61 5.11 7.98
N ALA A 214 -22.59 5.44 8.84
CA ALA A 214 -23.56 6.47 8.54
C ALA A 214 -22.94 7.88 8.42
N ALA A 215 -21.92 8.18 9.23
CA ALA A 215 -21.13 9.41 9.11
C ALA A 215 -20.37 9.46 7.77
N MET A 216 -19.68 8.39 7.41
CA MET A 216 -18.96 8.27 6.13
C MET A 216 -19.91 8.43 4.93
N CYS A 217 -21.13 7.89 4.99
CA CYS A 217 -22.13 8.15 3.96
C CYS A 217 -22.48 9.63 3.85
N ARG A 218 -22.72 10.34 4.96
CA ARG A 218 -23.01 11.78 4.92
C ARG A 218 -21.84 12.58 4.38
N TRP A 219 -20.62 12.19 4.73
CA TRP A 219 -19.39 12.78 4.21
C TRP A 219 -19.27 12.59 2.69
N ALA A 220 -19.53 11.38 2.17
CA ALA A 220 -19.55 11.12 0.73
C ALA A 220 -20.53 12.03 -0.03
N HIS A 221 -21.76 12.19 0.49
CA HIS A 221 -22.75 13.10 -0.11
C HIS A 221 -22.36 14.58 0.01
N LEU A 222 -21.54 14.94 1.01
CA LEU A 222 -21.01 16.30 1.12
C LEU A 222 -19.95 16.55 0.05
N LEU A 223 -19.02 15.60 -0.15
CA LEU A 223 -18.03 15.66 -1.24
C LEU A 223 -18.71 15.78 -2.60
N GLU A 224 -19.70 14.93 -2.89
CA GLU A 224 -20.45 14.96 -4.15
C GLU A 224 -21.14 16.31 -4.37
N ARG A 225 -21.78 16.86 -3.35
CA ARG A 225 -22.49 18.15 -3.46
C ARG A 225 -21.56 19.32 -3.74
N VAL A 226 -20.35 19.30 -3.18
CA VAL A 226 -19.38 20.40 -3.31
C VAL A 226 -18.60 20.27 -4.63
N PHE A 227 -18.19 19.06 -5.00
CA PHE A 227 -17.28 18.84 -6.13
C PHE A 227 -17.94 18.20 -7.36
N GLY A 228 -19.20 17.75 -7.27
CA GLY A 228 -19.95 17.15 -8.37
C GLY A 228 -19.54 15.70 -8.70
N VAL A 229 -18.83 15.01 -7.80
CA VAL A 229 -18.29 13.66 -8.03
C VAL A 229 -18.88 12.67 -7.01
N ASP A 230 -19.61 11.66 -7.49
CA ASP A 230 -20.05 10.55 -6.65
C ASP A 230 -18.87 9.60 -6.36
N VAL A 231 -18.45 9.58 -5.10
CA VAL A 231 -17.33 8.77 -4.60
C VAL A 231 -17.76 7.48 -3.89
N THR A 232 -19.06 7.19 -3.84
CA THR A 232 -19.60 6.13 -2.99
C THR A 232 -19.18 4.73 -3.44
N GLN A 233 -19.10 4.50 -4.76
CA GLN A 233 -18.83 3.19 -5.37
C GLN A 233 -17.52 3.12 -6.17
N ILE A 234 -16.65 4.14 -6.07
CA ILE A 234 -15.37 4.11 -6.76
C ILE A 234 -14.50 2.99 -6.19
N ALA A 235 -14.03 2.09 -7.06
CA ALA A 235 -13.11 1.03 -6.67
C ALA A 235 -11.83 1.64 -6.08
N GLY A 236 -11.46 1.23 -4.87
CA GLY A 236 -10.33 1.79 -4.11
C GLY A 236 -10.62 3.12 -3.42
N GLY A 237 -11.82 3.69 -3.56
CA GLY A 237 -12.20 4.94 -2.88
C GLY A 237 -12.18 4.84 -1.35
N GLY A 238 -12.30 3.63 -0.79
CA GLY A 238 -12.17 3.37 0.64
C GLY A 238 -10.75 3.25 1.16
N ALA A 239 -9.74 3.26 0.28
CA ALA A 239 -8.35 3.17 0.68
C ALA A 239 -7.96 4.29 1.66
N ALA A 240 -7.08 3.94 2.60
CA ALA A 240 -6.65 4.82 3.68
C ALA A 240 -7.82 5.47 4.48
N GLY A 241 -8.95 4.78 4.61
CA GLY A 241 -10.07 5.29 5.40
C GLY A 241 -10.88 6.40 4.72
N GLY A 242 -10.88 6.42 3.38
CA GLY A 242 -11.62 7.37 2.56
C GLY A 242 -10.79 8.56 2.05
N VAL A 243 -9.50 8.59 2.34
CA VAL A 243 -8.55 9.58 1.81
C VAL A 243 -8.54 9.55 0.28
N ALA A 244 -8.56 8.35 -0.33
CA ALA A 244 -8.59 8.21 -1.79
C ALA A 244 -9.82 8.88 -2.42
N ALA A 245 -11.01 8.67 -1.84
CA ALA A 245 -12.24 9.32 -2.28
C ALA A 245 -12.18 10.85 -2.16
N ALA A 246 -11.68 11.38 -1.03
CA ALA A 246 -11.53 12.82 -0.85
C ALA A 246 -10.54 13.43 -1.84
N ALA A 247 -9.40 12.77 -2.09
CA ALA A 247 -8.42 13.20 -3.08
C ALA A 247 -9.01 13.19 -4.50
N HIS A 248 -9.78 12.15 -4.85
CA HIS A 248 -10.44 12.05 -6.15
C HIS A 248 -11.46 13.18 -6.35
N ALA A 249 -12.36 13.40 -5.38
CA ALA A 249 -13.38 14.44 -5.48
C ALA A 249 -12.81 15.86 -5.46
N ALA A 250 -11.94 16.17 -4.48
CA ALA A 250 -11.52 17.55 -4.23
C ALA A 250 -10.29 17.99 -5.04
N LEU A 251 -9.41 17.05 -5.41
CA LEU A 251 -8.14 17.34 -6.09
C LEU A 251 -8.14 16.84 -7.55
N GLY A 252 -9.19 16.15 -7.98
CA GLY A 252 -9.24 15.50 -9.30
C GLY A 252 -8.24 14.35 -9.44
N ALA A 253 -7.83 13.72 -8.33
CA ALA A 253 -6.78 12.72 -8.34
C ALA A 253 -7.21 11.44 -9.07
N THR A 254 -6.34 10.86 -9.92
CA THR A 254 -6.57 9.51 -10.47
C THR A 254 -6.30 8.46 -9.40
N ILE A 255 -7.17 7.44 -9.30
CA ILE A 255 -6.95 6.28 -8.43
C ILE A 255 -6.34 5.18 -9.27
N GLU A 256 -5.10 4.79 -8.95
CA GLU A 256 -4.31 3.84 -9.72
C GLU A 256 -3.81 2.68 -8.85
N SER A 257 -3.58 1.52 -9.46
CA SER A 257 -2.96 0.39 -8.76
C SER A 257 -1.50 0.73 -8.42
N GLY A 258 -1.16 0.64 -7.15
CA GLY A 258 0.22 0.86 -6.71
C GLY A 258 1.18 -0.21 -7.21
N ALA A 259 0.73 -1.47 -7.28
CA ALA A 259 1.51 -2.56 -7.83
C ALA A 259 1.89 -2.33 -9.31
N GLU A 260 0.93 -1.89 -10.14
CA GLU A 260 1.21 -1.57 -11.55
C GLU A 260 2.15 -0.36 -11.69
N PHE A 261 1.92 0.70 -10.90
CA PHE A 261 2.83 1.86 -10.87
C PHE A 261 4.28 1.44 -10.56
N ILE A 262 4.47 0.56 -9.58
CA ILE A 262 5.79 0.05 -9.21
C ILE A 262 6.34 -0.88 -10.28
N ALA A 263 5.51 -1.74 -10.89
CA ALA A 263 5.93 -2.60 -12.00
C ALA A 263 6.47 -1.78 -13.18
N ASP A 264 5.82 -0.67 -13.53
CA ASP A 264 6.26 0.21 -14.61
C ASP A 264 7.54 0.97 -14.22
N LEU A 265 7.61 1.54 -13.01
CA LEU A 265 8.79 2.23 -12.51
C LEU A 265 10.04 1.34 -12.50
N THR A 266 9.87 0.06 -12.19
CA THR A 266 10.96 -0.92 -12.05
C THR A 266 11.26 -1.67 -13.34
N SER A 267 10.50 -1.44 -14.42
CA SER A 267 10.56 -2.20 -15.68
C SER A 267 10.40 -3.71 -15.44
N LEU A 268 9.45 -4.08 -14.57
CA LEU A 268 9.23 -5.44 -14.10
C LEU A 268 8.97 -6.41 -15.26
N ARG A 269 8.17 -6.00 -16.25
CA ARG A 269 7.82 -6.82 -17.42
C ARG A 269 9.08 -7.20 -18.22
N GLU A 270 9.99 -6.26 -18.45
CA GLU A 270 11.26 -6.50 -19.14
C GLU A 270 12.16 -7.45 -18.35
N ARG A 271 12.21 -7.28 -17.02
CA ARG A 271 13.00 -8.14 -16.13
C ARG A 271 12.48 -9.56 -16.08
N VAL A 272 11.16 -9.75 -16.05
CA VAL A 272 10.52 -11.06 -16.15
C VAL A 272 10.88 -11.73 -17.48
N ARG A 273 10.80 -11.01 -18.62
CA ARG A 273 11.20 -11.58 -19.93
C ARG A 273 12.65 -12.06 -19.95
N ALA A 274 13.55 -11.33 -19.29
CA ALA A 274 14.97 -11.63 -19.22
C ALA A 274 15.33 -12.77 -18.24
N ALA A 275 14.43 -13.17 -17.34
CA ALA A 275 14.67 -14.22 -16.35
C ALA A 275 14.31 -15.61 -16.87
N ASP A 276 15.01 -16.64 -16.39
CA ASP A 276 14.63 -18.05 -16.61
C ASP A 276 13.51 -18.47 -15.63
N VAL A 277 13.56 -17.93 -14.41
CA VAL A 277 12.65 -18.20 -13.30
C VAL A 277 12.36 -16.90 -12.55
N VAL A 278 11.13 -16.76 -12.06
CA VAL A 278 10.71 -15.65 -11.19
C VAL A 278 10.44 -16.19 -9.79
N VAL A 279 10.94 -15.50 -8.76
CA VAL A 279 10.63 -15.76 -7.36
C VAL A 279 9.99 -14.51 -6.78
N THR A 280 8.81 -14.65 -6.18
CA THR A 280 8.14 -13.58 -5.42
C THR A 280 7.81 -14.06 -4.02
N GLY A 281 7.19 -13.21 -3.21
CA GLY A 281 6.85 -13.54 -1.84
C GLY A 281 6.10 -12.44 -1.11
N GLU A 282 5.36 -12.84 -0.09
CA GLU A 282 4.76 -11.94 0.92
C GLU A 282 4.55 -12.69 2.23
N GLY A 283 4.16 -11.97 3.29
CA GLY A 283 3.94 -12.56 4.61
C GLY A 283 2.86 -13.65 4.62
N ALA A 284 1.77 -13.49 3.86
CA ALA A 284 0.69 -14.45 3.78
C ALA A 284 0.24 -14.60 2.32
N PHE A 285 0.39 -15.79 1.76
CA PHE A 285 -0.08 -16.11 0.42
C PHE A 285 -1.52 -16.64 0.48
N ASP A 286 -2.47 -15.77 0.19
CA ASP A 286 -3.91 -16.01 0.28
C ASP A 286 -4.69 -15.33 -0.87
N GLU A 287 -6.03 -15.30 -0.77
CA GLU A 287 -6.90 -14.64 -1.75
C GLU A 287 -6.59 -13.15 -1.95
N GLN A 288 -6.11 -12.45 -0.92
CA GLN A 288 -5.76 -11.04 -1.02
C GLN A 288 -4.52 -10.80 -1.90
N THR A 289 -3.65 -11.80 -2.07
CA THR A 289 -2.50 -11.73 -2.98
C THR A 289 -2.91 -11.28 -4.39
N PHE A 290 -4.06 -11.77 -4.86
CA PHE A 290 -4.58 -11.49 -6.22
C PHE A 290 -5.56 -10.33 -6.25
N SER A 291 -5.74 -9.64 -5.11
CA SER A 291 -6.68 -8.52 -4.97
C SER A 291 -6.04 -7.16 -5.20
N GLY A 292 -4.92 -7.11 -5.94
CA GLY A 292 -4.20 -5.87 -6.27
C GLY A 292 -2.80 -5.74 -5.67
N LYS A 293 -2.29 -6.76 -4.96
CA LYS A 293 -0.95 -6.74 -4.36
C LYS A 293 0.17 -7.06 -5.37
N ALA A 294 1.39 -6.66 -5.01
CA ALA A 294 2.58 -6.83 -5.84
C ALA A 294 2.87 -8.31 -6.25
N PRO A 295 2.85 -9.30 -5.34
CA PRO A 295 3.14 -10.70 -5.72
C PRO A 295 2.12 -11.29 -6.70
N GLY A 296 0.83 -10.95 -6.55
CA GLY A 296 -0.21 -11.37 -7.50
C GLY A 296 0.04 -10.81 -8.90
N LEU A 297 0.49 -9.54 -9.00
CA LEU A 297 0.87 -8.93 -10.27
C LEU A 297 2.10 -9.61 -10.89
N VAL A 298 3.14 -9.90 -10.09
CA VAL A 298 4.32 -10.65 -10.55
C VAL A 298 3.92 -12.00 -11.13
N ILE A 299 3.03 -12.73 -10.44
CA ILE A 299 2.52 -14.03 -10.90
C ILE A 299 1.76 -13.87 -12.24
N SER A 300 0.90 -12.86 -12.37
CA SER A 300 0.18 -12.60 -13.64
C SER A 300 1.13 -12.32 -14.79
N ILE A 301 2.07 -11.39 -14.60
CA ILE A 301 3.07 -11.01 -15.61
C ILE A 301 3.93 -12.22 -16.02
N ALA A 302 4.41 -12.99 -15.04
CA ALA A 302 5.20 -14.19 -15.32
C ALA A 302 4.40 -15.22 -16.12
N ARG A 303 3.13 -15.44 -15.78
CA ARG A 303 2.24 -16.35 -16.50
C ARG A 303 1.99 -15.89 -17.94
N GLU A 304 1.71 -14.61 -18.15
CA GLU A 304 1.50 -14.02 -19.48
C GLU A 304 2.73 -14.16 -20.39
N ILE A 305 3.93 -14.05 -19.82
CA ILE A 305 5.20 -14.19 -20.56
C ILE A 305 5.61 -15.67 -20.72
N GLY A 306 5.04 -16.58 -19.93
CA GLY A 306 5.41 -18.00 -19.93
C GLY A 306 6.65 -18.32 -19.09
N ARG A 307 6.93 -17.53 -18.04
CA ARG A 307 8.01 -17.81 -17.08
C ARG A 307 7.48 -18.55 -15.85
N PRO A 308 8.16 -19.62 -15.39
CA PRO A 308 7.79 -20.30 -14.16
C PRO A 308 7.99 -19.34 -12.97
N VAL A 309 6.95 -19.22 -12.13
CA VAL A 309 6.97 -18.39 -10.93
C VAL A 309 6.88 -19.26 -9.68
N TYR A 310 7.72 -18.95 -8.69
CA TYR A 310 7.76 -19.61 -7.40
C TYR A 310 7.53 -18.59 -6.30
N VAL A 311 6.90 -19.02 -5.21
CA VAL A 311 6.54 -18.14 -4.09
C VAL A 311 7.24 -18.61 -2.81
N VAL A 312 7.94 -17.69 -2.15
CA VAL A 312 8.33 -17.86 -0.74
C VAL A 312 7.36 -17.05 0.10
N ALA A 313 6.58 -17.70 0.96
CA ALA A 313 5.61 -17.02 1.82
C ALA A 313 5.97 -17.15 3.30
N GLY A 314 5.48 -16.25 4.15
CA GLY A 314 5.50 -16.48 5.59
C GLY A 314 4.61 -17.68 5.96
N VAL A 315 3.37 -17.66 5.46
CA VAL A 315 2.34 -18.71 5.58
C VAL A 315 1.53 -18.81 4.27
N THR A 316 0.83 -19.92 4.06
CA THR A 316 -0.19 -20.06 3.00
C THR A 316 -1.39 -20.81 3.56
N GLU A 317 -2.60 -20.39 3.19
CA GLU A 317 -3.83 -21.16 3.45
C GLU A 317 -4.23 -22.00 2.24
N TRP A 318 -3.57 -21.80 1.11
CA TRP A 318 -3.91 -22.46 -0.15
C TRP A 318 -3.32 -23.86 -0.27
N PRO A 319 -4.15 -24.86 -0.58
CA PRO A 319 -3.71 -26.16 -1.06
C PRO A 319 -2.91 -26.07 -2.36
N GLU A 320 -2.10 -27.10 -2.64
CA GLU A 320 -1.27 -27.17 -3.84
C GLU A 320 -2.05 -27.05 -5.15
N ALA A 321 -3.21 -27.69 -5.22
CA ALA A 321 -4.07 -27.62 -6.41
C ALA A 321 -4.45 -26.17 -6.76
N ASP A 322 -4.72 -25.35 -5.74
CA ASP A 322 -5.24 -23.99 -5.92
C ASP A 322 -4.16 -23.05 -6.45
N TRP A 323 -2.96 -23.08 -5.88
CA TRP A 323 -1.89 -22.22 -6.39
C TRP A 323 -1.33 -22.71 -7.73
N ARG A 324 -1.31 -24.02 -8.00
CA ARG A 324 -0.97 -24.53 -9.34
C ARG A 324 -1.96 -24.06 -10.40
N SER A 325 -3.26 -24.07 -10.10
CA SER A 325 -4.30 -23.58 -11.02
C SER A 325 -4.12 -22.09 -11.39
N ARG A 326 -3.42 -21.34 -10.54
CA ARG A 326 -3.10 -19.92 -10.73
C ARG A 326 -1.76 -19.67 -11.44
N GLY A 327 -1.09 -20.74 -11.86
CA GLY A 327 0.17 -20.65 -12.62
C GLY A 327 1.42 -20.57 -11.74
N VAL A 328 1.31 -20.84 -10.44
CA VAL A 328 2.48 -20.93 -9.55
C VAL A 328 3.09 -22.32 -9.67
N ALA A 329 4.40 -22.40 -9.89
CA ALA A 329 5.14 -23.65 -10.09
C ALA A 329 5.52 -24.33 -8.77
N GLY A 330 5.71 -23.54 -7.70
CA GLY A 330 5.99 -24.05 -6.37
C GLY A 330 5.86 -22.99 -5.29
N VAL A 331 5.45 -23.42 -4.10
CA VAL A 331 5.34 -22.57 -2.90
C VAL A 331 6.11 -23.23 -1.77
N VAL A 332 6.92 -22.44 -1.05
CA VAL A 332 7.53 -22.86 0.22
C VAL A 332 7.20 -21.81 1.27
N THR A 333 6.72 -22.25 2.44
CA THR A 333 6.44 -21.34 3.55
C THR A 333 7.55 -21.35 4.60
N CYS A 334 7.78 -20.21 5.23
CA CYS A 334 8.66 -20.09 6.37
C CYS A 334 8.11 -20.84 7.60
N SER A 335 6.78 -20.90 7.75
CA SER A 335 6.13 -21.66 8.82
C SER A 335 6.41 -23.16 8.72
N ASP A 336 6.33 -23.75 7.52
CA ASP A 336 6.61 -25.19 7.34
C ASP A 336 8.10 -25.48 7.50
N ALA A 337 8.96 -24.53 7.10
CA ALA A 337 10.39 -24.65 7.33
C ALA A 337 10.75 -24.64 8.81
N ALA A 338 10.10 -23.78 9.59
CA ALA A 338 10.30 -23.62 11.03
C ALA A 338 9.58 -24.67 11.88
N GLY A 339 8.53 -25.31 11.34
CA GLY A 339 7.60 -26.17 12.07
C GLY A 339 6.46 -25.44 12.77
N SER A 340 6.48 -24.10 12.84
CA SER A 340 5.32 -23.28 13.21
C SER A 340 5.46 -21.81 12.76
N PRO A 341 4.34 -21.07 12.59
CA PRO A 341 4.38 -19.62 12.33
C PRO A 341 5.09 -18.81 13.44
N GLU A 342 4.98 -19.22 14.69
CA GLU A 342 5.60 -18.54 15.85
C GLU A 342 7.13 -18.64 15.79
N LEU A 343 7.64 -19.82 15.46
CA LEU A 343 9.08 -20.03 15.29
C LEU A 343 9.61 -19.28 14.06
N ALA A 344 8.84 -19.27 12.98
CA ALA A 344 9.17 -18.50 11.79
C ALA A 344 9.31 -17.00 12.12
N ARG A 345 8.39 -16.42 12.90
CA ARG A 345 8.43 -15.01 13.31
C ARG A 345 9.56 -14.68 14.29
N ARG A 346 10.06 -15.64 15.07
CA ARG A 346 11.19 -15.43 16.01
C ARG A 346 12.54 -15.30 15.30
N GLU A 347 12.75 -16.08 14.23
CA GLU A 347 13.99 -16.08 13.46
C GLU A 347 13.71 -15.91 11.95
N PRO A 348 13.09 -14.78 11.53
CA PRO A 348 12.48 -14.67 10.22
C PRO A 348 13.48 -14.78 9.07
N ARG A 349 14.67 -14.19 9.20
CA ARG A 349 15.73 -14.29 8.19
C ARG A 349 16.22 -15.73 8.00
N ARG A 350 16.45 -16.45 9.10
CA ARG A 350 16.92 -17.85 9.07
C ARG A 350 15.95 -18.74 8.31
N TRP A 351 14.65 -18.61 8.62
CA TRP A 351 13.63 -19.44 8.00
C TRP A 351 13.35 -19.01 6.57
N LEU A 352 13.47 -17.73 6.25
CA LEU A 352 13.42 -17.25 4.86
C LEU A 352 14.56 -17.82 4.02
N ASP A 353 15.80 -17.78 4.51
CA ASP A 353 16.98 -18.35 3.83
C ASP A 353 16.81 -19.86 3.60
N THR A 354 16.29 -20.58 4.61
CA THR A 354 15.99 -22.01 4.53
C THR A 354 14.92 -22.29 3.48
N SER A 355 13.84 -21.50 3.48
CA SER A 355 12.75 -21.63 2.52
C SER A 355 13.19 -21.33 1.09
N ALA A 356 13.98 -20.28 0.87
CA ALA A 356 14.56 -19.96 -0.43
C ALA A 356 15.45 -21.09 -0.96
N SER A 357 16.27 -21.69 -0.10
CA SER A 357 17.13 -22.83 -0.45
C SER A 357 16.32 -24.08 -0.82
N ARG A 358 15.21 -24.35 -0.09
CA ARG A 358 14.29 -25.46 -0.42
C ARG A 358 13.54 -25.20 -1.72
N LEU A 359 13.08 -23.96 -1.93
CA LEU A 359 12.36 -23.57 -3.14
C LEU A 359 13.22 -23.81 -4.40
N ALA A 360 14.52 -23.54 -4.32
CA ALA A 360 15.45 -23.75 -5.42
C ALA A 360 15.58 -25.22 -5.88
N GLN A 361 15.32 -26.18 -4.99
CA GLN A 361 15.33 -27.61 -5.35
C GLN A 361 14.18 -27.97 -6.31
N GLY A 362 13.12 -27.15 -6.35
CA GLY A 362 11.97 -27.31 -7.22
C GLY A 362 12.10 -26.61 -8.57
N PHE A 363 13.22 -25.90 -8.84
CA PHE A 363 13.42 -25.21 -10.12
C PHE A 363 13.55 -26.23 -11.27
N GLY A 364 12.55 -26.27 -12.13
CA GLY A 364 12.57 -27.08 -13.34
C GLY A 364 13.45 -26.46 -14.44
N PRO A 365 13.83 -27.22 -15.48
CA PRO A 365 14.39 -26.63 -16.70
C PRO A 365 13.38 -25.63 -17.28
N ALA A 366 13.87 -24.52 -17.84
CA ALA A 366 13.01 -23.49 -18.44
C ALA A 366 12.05 -24.14 -19.45
N LEU A 367 10.75 -23.87 -19.33
CA LEU A 367 9.78 -24.28 -20.34
C LEU A 367 10.17 -23.58 -21.64
N GLY A 368 10.72 -24.35 -22.58
CA GLY A 368 11.02 -23.86 -23.92
C GLY A 368 9.75 -23.31 -24.56
N ALA A 369 9.90 -22.22 -25.31
CA ALA A 369 8.84 -21.65 -26.12
C ALA A 369 8.16 -22.77 -26.91
N VAL A 370 6.85 -22.92 -26.72
CA VAL A 370 6.04 -23.76 -27.59
C VAL A 370 5.99 -23.01 -28.92
N ASP A 371 6.64 -23.58 -29.93
CA ASP A 371 6.69 -23.08 -31.32
C ASP A 371 5.31 -22.79 -31.92
#